data_AF-A0A914Z3I5-F1
#
_entry.id   AF-A0A914Z3I5-F1
#
_cell.length_a   1.000
_cell.length_b   1.000
_cell.length_c   1.000
_cell.angle_alpha   90.00
_cell.angle_beta   90.00
_cell.angle_gamma   90.00
#
_symmetry.space_group_name_H-M   'P 1'
#
loop_
_entity.id
_entity.type
_entity.pdbx_description
1 polymer ?
#
loop_
_entity_poly.entity_id
_entity_poly.type
_entity_poly.pdbx_seq_one_letter_code
_entity_poly.pdbx_strand_id
1 'polypeptide(L)'
;MKRYGKQVKDFDEEKWKKVSLQVMQNGCYHKFTQNEILRYELFRTLGTFVEASPMDTYWGVGLSMDNENIRNPKKWRGENLLGYILTTLRDDLKQQPEYQEEVKQIYTEFDPSVVS
;
A
#
# COMPACT_ATOMS: atom_id res chain seq x y z
N MET A 1 -19.06 2.24 4.71
CA MET A 1 -19.15 0.92 5.37
C MET A 1 -18.02 0.77 6.40
N LYS A 2 -18.23 1.10 7.69
CA LYS A 2 -17.31 0.76 8.80
C LYS A 2 -18.04 0.47 10.13
N ARG A 3 -19.38 0.49 10.15
CA ARG A 3 -20.17 0.56 11.40
C ARG A 3 -20.67 -0.79 11.92
N TYR A 4 -20.73 -1.83 11.09
CA TYR A 4 -21.34 -3.13 11.45
C TYR A 4 -20.35 -4.29 11.62
N GLY A 5 -19.11 -4.18 11.11
CA GLY A 5 -18.14 -5.27 11.18
C GLY A 5 -17.69 -5.63 12.61
N LYS A 6 -17.66 -4.64 13.52
CA LYS A 6 -17.31 -4.84 14.93
C LYS A 6 -18.48 -5.30 15.82
N GLN A 7 -19.67 -5.42 15.25
CA GLN A 7 -20.89 -5.85 15.97
C GLN A 7 -21.21 -7.33 15.73
N VAL A 8 -20.33 -8.06 15.03
CA VAL A 8 -20.48 -9.49 14.83
C VAL A 8 -20.30 -10.20 16.18
N LYS A 9 -21.32 -10.94 16.59
CA LYS A 9 -21.27 -11.79 17.77
C LYS A 9 -20.14 -12.80 17.60
N ASP A 10 -19.29 -12.95 18.62
CA ASP A 10 -18.12 -13.84 18.63
C ASP A 10 -17.00 -13.46 17.62
N PHE A 11 -16.81 -12.16 17.35
CA PHE A 11 -15.70 -11.68 16.53
C PHE A 11 -14.34 -11.97 17.17
N ASP A 12 -13.54 -12.81 16.50
CA ASP A 12 -12.15 -13.08 16.85
C ASP A 12 -11.23 -12.14 16.05
N GLU A 13 -10.73 -11.12 16.72
CA GLU A 13 -9.89 -10.10 16.11
C GLU A 13 -8.56 -10.66 15.59
N GLU A 14 -7.97 -11.62 16.30
CA GLU A 14 -6.66 -12.18 15.93
C GLU A 14 -6.78 -13.11 14.72
N LYS A 15 -7.85 -13.91 14.67
CA LYS A 15 -8.19 -14.69 13.48
C LYS A 15 -8.50 -13.77 12.30
N TRP A 16 -9.24 -12.69 12.52
CA TRP A 16 -9.56 -11.73 11.48
C TRP A 16 -8.32 -11.02 10.95
N LYS A 17 -7.39 -10.56 11.81
CA LYS A 17 -6.14 -9.91 11.38
C LYS A 17 -5.38 -10.77 10.37
N LYS A 18 -5.19 -12.06 10.69
CA LYS A 18 -4.50 -13.01 9.80
C LYS A 18 -5.15 -13.12 8.42
N VAL A 19 -6.47 -13.28 8.38
CA VAL A 19 -7.21 -13.41 7.11
C VAL A 19 -7.26 -12.08 6.37
N SER A 20 -7.44 -10.97 7.09
CA SER A 20 -7.58 -9.64 6.52
C SER A 20 -6.34 -9.19 5.76
N LEU A 21 -5.15 -9.58 6.23
CA LEU A 21 -3.89 -9.33 5.53
C LEU A 21 -3.89 -9.98 4.15
N GLN A 22 -4.19 -11.28 4.08
CA GLN A 22 -4.23 -12.02 2.83
C GLN A 22 -5.31 -11.49 1.88
N VAL A 23 -6.50 -11.18 2.41
CA VAL A 23 -7.59 -10.60 1.63
C VAL A 23 -7.18 -9.24 1.05
N MET A 24 -6.51 -8.40 1.83
CA MET A 24 -6.03 -7.09 1.37
C MET A 24 -4.96 -7.23 0.30
N GLN A 25 -4.00 -8.14 0.48
CA GLN A 25 -2.98 -8.44 -0.52
C GLN A 25 -3.60 -8.88 -1.84
N ASN A 26 -4.53 -9.84 -1.81
CA ASN A 26 -5.23 -10.32 -3.00
C ASN A 26 -6.06 -9.21 -3.67
N GLY A 27 -6.76 -8.40 -2.86
CA GLY A 27 -7.54 -7.27 -3.35
C GLY A 27 -6.66 -6.23 -4.04
N CYS A 28 -5.51 -5.90 -3.47
CA CYS A 28 -4.53 -5.00 -4.09
C CYS A 28 -3.98 -5.62 -5.38
N TYR A 29 -3.55 -6.88 -5.34
CA TYR A 29 -3.02 -7.58 -6.51
C TYR A 29 -4.00 -7.53 -7.68
N HIS A 30 -5.26 -7.94 -7.48
CA HIS A 30 -6.26 -7.91 -8.55
C HIS A 30 -6.61 -6.49 -8.99
N LYS A 31 -6.68 -5.52 -8.08
CA LYS A 31 -6.93 -4.11 -8.42
C LYS A 31 -5.89 -3.56 -9.40
N PHE A 32 -4.61 -3.84 -9.17
CA PHE A 32 -3.51 -3.29 -9.98
C PHE A 32 -3.18 -4.16 -11.21
N THR A 33 -3.39 -5.47 -11.17
CA THR A 33 -3.20 -6.29 -12.39
C THR A 33 -4.34 -6.13 -13.39
N GLN A 34 -5.58 -5.94 -12.92
CA GLN A 34 -6.75 -5.78 -13.79
C GLN A 34 -6.81 -4.42 -14.51
N ASN A 35 -6.22 -3.35 -13.94
CA ASN A 35 -6.34 -2.00 -14.47
C ASN A 35 -4.97 -1.38 -14.78
N GLU A 36 -4.68 -1.22 -16.07
CA GLU A 36 -3.40 -0.68 -16.56
C GLU A 36 -3.10 0.75 -16.08
N ILE A 37 -4.12 1.61 -15.99
CA ILE A 37 -3.94 3.01 -15.56
C ILE A 37 -3.51 3.03 -14.09
N LEU A 38 -4.17 2.24 -13.23
CA LEU A 38 -3.79 2.16 -11.83
C LEU A 38 -2.40 1.54 -11.65
N ARG A 39 -2.04 0.54 -12.47
CA ARG A 39 -0.71 -0.08 -12.45
C ARG A 39 0.38 0.89 -12.87
N TYR A 40 0.14 1.68 -13.91
CA TYR A 40 1.04 2.74 -14.35
C TYR A 40 1.30 3.75 -13.22
N GLU A 41 0.24 4.21 -12.54
CA GLU A 41 0.37 5.10 -11.37
C GLU A 41 1.16 4.42 -10.23
N LEU A 42 0.92 3.14 -9.97
CA LEU A 42 1.67 2.37 -8.97
C LEU A 42 3.17 2.32 -9.32
N PHE A 43 3.52 2.00 -10.56
CA PHE A 43 4.91 1.86 -11.01
C PHE A 43 5.69 3.17 -11.02
N ARG A 44 5.02 4.32 -11.19
CA ARG A 44 5.65 5.65 -11.12
C ARG A 44 6.03 6.08 -9.71
N THR A 45 5.53 5.41 -8.69
CA THR A 45 5.89 5.74 -7.30
C THR A 45 7.25 5.19 -6.90
N LEU A 46 7.85 5.83 -5.90
CA LEU A 46 9.14 5.47 -5.30
C LEU A 46 9.01 5.39 -3.78
N GLY A 47 9.95 4.68 -3.15
CA GLY A 47 9.98 4.50 -1.70
C GLY A 47 8.77 3.72 -1.17
N THR A 48 8.56 3.83 0.14
CA THR A 48 7.47 3.15 0.84
C THR A 48 6.23 4.03 0.85
N PHE A 49 5.07 3.48 0.47
CA PHE A 49 3.78 4.16 0.62
C PHE A 49 3.46 4.42 2.09
N VAL A 50 2.86 5.57 2.39
CA VAL A 50 2.47 5.98 3.75
C VAL A 50 0.97 6.27 3.78
N GLU A 51 0.20 5.41 4.45
CA GLU A 51 -1.24 5.60 4.64
C GLU A 51 -1.48 6.53 5.84
N ALA A 52 -1.59 7.83 5.54
CA ALA A 52 -1.64 8.94 6.49
C ALA A 52 -3.03 9.13 7.15
N SER A 53 -3.51 8.08 7.83
CA SER A 53 -4.76 8.09 8.59
C SER A 53 -4.49 8.26 10.10
N PRO A 54 -4.95 9.34 10.75
CA PRO A 54 -4.77 9.55 12.19
C PRO A 54 -5.43 8.51 13.09
N MET A 55 -6.49 7.89 12.58
CA MET A 55 -7.38 6.99 13.31
C MET A 55 -7.13 5.52 12.99
N ASP A 56 -6.23 5.22 12.06
CA ASP A 56 -5.89 3.86 11.66
C ASP A 56 -4.43 3.57 11.99
N THR A 57 -4.22 2.70 12.98
CA THR A 57 -2.89 2.26 13.42
C THR A 57 -2.54 0.87 12.92
N TYR A 58 -3.42 0.20 12.17
CA TYR A 58 -3.15 -1.14 11.65
C TYR A 58 -2.81 -1.07 10.16
N TRP A 59 -3.68 -0.48 9.35
CA TRP A 59 -3.41 -0.26 7.93
C TRP A 59 -2.60 1.01 7.69
N GLY A 60 -2.78 2.01 8.55
CA GLY A 60 -2.12 3.32 8.47
C GLY A 60 -1.04 3.55 9.52
N VAL A 61 -0.43 4.73 9.45
CA VAL A 61 0.64 5.16 10.37
C VAL A 61 0.13 5.79 11.66
N GLY A 62 -1.18 5.97 11.80
CA GLY A 62 -1.78 6.66 12.93
C GLY A 62 -1.39 8.13 13.01
N LEU A 63 -1.09 8.78 11.88
CA LEU A 63 -0.75 10.21 11.80
C LEU A 63 -1.44 10.82 10.58
N SER A 64 -1.80 12.11 10.65
CA SER A 64 -2.30 12.86 9.50
C SER A 64 -1.16 13.23 8.55
N MET A 65 -1.50 13.53 7.30
CA MET A 65 -0.53 13.90 6.26
C MET A 65 0.26 15.18 6.59
N ASP A 66 -0.32 16.10 7.35
CA ASP A 66 0.27 17.36 7.80
C ASP A 66 1.09 17.23 9.09
N ASN A 67 1.13 16.05 9.71
CA ASN A 67 1.91 15.84 10.92
C ASN A 67 3.41 15.94 10.63
N GLU A 68 4.15 16.71 11.43
CA GLU A 68 5.61 16.87 11.30
C GLU A 68 6.39 15.54 11.29
N ASN A 69 5.85 14.49 11.93
CA ASN A 69 6.47 13.19 12.05
C ASN A 69 6.04 12.19 10.97
N ILE A 70 5.23 12.62 9.99
CA ILE A 70 4.68 11.74 8.95
C ILE A 70 5.76 11.03 8.13
N ARG A 71 6.91 11.67 7.94
CA ARG A 71 8.06 11.12 7.21
C ARG A 71 9.03 10.32 8.07
N ASN A 72 8.78 10.16 9.37
CA ASN A 72 9.68 9.46 10.30
C ASN A 72 9.04 8.16 10.80
N PRO A 73 9.38 6.99 10.20
CA PRO A 73 8.83 5.70 10.60
C PRO A 73 9.01 5.37 12.08
N LYS A 74 10.07 5.86 12.73
CA LYS A 74 10.33 5.63 14.17
C LYS A 74 9.34 6.36 15.07
N LYS A 75 8.59 7.33 14.54
CA LYS A 75 7.60 8.12 15.26
C LYS A 75 6.16 7.79 14.86
N TRP A 76 5.97 6.84 13.95
CA TRP A 76 4.63 6.36 13.61
C TRP A 76 4.01 5.64 14.80
N ARG A 77 2.69 5.77 14.94
CA ARG A 77 1.90 5.09 15.97
C ARG A 77 1.22 3.84 15.44
N GLY A 78 1.33 3.58 14.14
CA GLY A 78 0.69 2.48 13.45
C GLY A 78 1.64 1.70 12.55
N GLU A 79 1.15 0.56 12.07
CA GLU A 79 1.94 -0.46 11.37
C GLU A 79 2.09 -0.19 9.87
N ASN A 80 1.28 0.70 9.28
CA ASN A 80 1.33 1.01 7.85
C ASN A 80 1.26 -0.22 6.92
N LEU A 81 0.51 -1.27 7.31
CA LEU A 81 0.47 -2.53 6.57
C LEU A 81 0.04 -2.35 5.11
N LEU A 82 -0.91 -1.45 4.84
CA LEU A 82 -1.33 -1.17 3.46
C LEU A 82 -0.18 -0.57 2.64
N GLY A 83 0.58 0.34 3.23
CA GLY A 83 1.73 0.94 2.58
C GLY A 83 2.78 -0.10 2.21
N TYR A 84 3.08 -1.03 3.11
CA TYR A 84 4.00 -2.14 2.83
C TYR A 84 3.45 -3.08 1.75
N ILE A 85 2.16 -3.47 1.80
CA ILE A 85 1.54 -4.31 0.78
C ILE A 85 1.68 -3.69 -0.62
N LEU A 86 1.36 -2.40 -0.76
CA LEU A 86 1.44 -1.70 -2.04
C LEU A 86 2.89 -1.57 -2.53
N THR A 87 3.82 -1.32 -1.61
CA THR A 87 5.26 -1.23 -1.91
C THR A 87 5.78 -2.57 -2.42
N THR A 88 5.55 -3.66 -1.69
CA THR A 88 5.96 -5.01 -2.09
C THR A 88 5.29 -5.43 -3.38
N LEU A 89 3.98 -5.21 -3.53
CA LEU A 89 3.24 -5.52 -4.76
C LEU A 89 3.84 -4.79 -5.97
N ARG A 90 4.13 -3.49 -5.85
CA ARG A 90 4.78 -2.72 -6.91
C ARG A 90 6.11 -3.35 -7.29
N ASP A 91 6.96 -3.61 -6.30
CA ASP A 91 8.31 -4.10 -6.53
C ASP A 91 8.29 -5.50 -7.15
N ASP A 92 7.39 -6.38 -6.70
CA ASP A 92 7.18 -7.72 -7.26
C ASP A 92 6.68 -7.67 -8.71
N LEU A 93 5.64 -6.88 -8.99
CA LEU A 93 5.10 -6.72 -10.34
C LEU A 93 6.14 -6.15 -11.30
N LYS A 94 6.98 -5.20 -10.85
CA LYS A 94 8.08 -4.65 -11.66
C LYS A 94 9.13 -5.69 -12.05
N GLN A 95 9.24 -6.83 -11.36
CA GLN A 95 10.15 -7.92 -11.74
C GLN A 95 9.51 -8.94 -12.69
N GLN A 96 8.20 -8.90 -12.90
CA GLN A 96 7.54 -9.87 -13.75
C GLN A 96 7.83 -9.57 -15.23
N PRO A 97 8.13 -10.59 -16.06
CA PRO A 97 8.44 -10.39 -17.48
C PRO A 97 7.32 -9.68 -18.25
N GLU A 98 6.06 -9.96 -17.89
CA GLU A 98 4.87 -9.40 -18.55
C GLU A 98 4.75 -7.88 -18.43
N TYR A 99 5.33 -7.25 -17.41
CA TYR A 99 5.25 -5.80 -17.19
C TYR A 99 6.55 -5.04 -17.54
N GLN A 100 7.59 -5.72 -18.05
CA GLN A 100 8.89 -5.08 -18.28
C GLN A 100 8.82 -3.90 -19.26
N GLU A 101 7.98 -3.97 -20.29
CA GLU A 101 7.84 -2.88 -21.25
C GLU A 101 7.17 -1.65 -20.62
N GLU A 102 6.14 -1.84 -19.78
CA GLU A 102 5.52 -0.74 -19.02
C GLU A 102 6.54 -0.08 -18.09
N VAL A 103 7.37 -0.88 -17.42
CA VAL A 103 8.41 -0.38 -16.51
C VAL A 103 9.48 0.41 -17.26
N LYS A 104 9.96 -0.09 -18.42
CA LYS A 104 10.92 0.62 -19.27
C LYS A 104 10.36 1.95 -19.78
N GLN A 105 9.10 1.97 -20.19
CA GLN A 105 8.42 3.19 -20.61
C GLN A 105 8.42 4.22 -19.48
N ILE A 106 8.05 3.81 -18.26
CA ILE A 106 8.07 4.69 -17.09
C ILE A 106 9.47 5.24 -16.81
N TYR A 107 10.52 4.44 -16.87
CA TYR A 107 11.89 4.94 -16.67
C TYR A 107 12.37 5.89 -17.77
N THR A 108 11.81 5.79 -18.97
CA THR A 108 12.09 6.72 -20.07
C THR A 108 11.39 8.06 -19.84
N GLU A 109 10.15 8.03 -19.33
CA GLU A 109 9.33 9.23 -19.05
C GLU A 109 9.72 9.91 -17.72
N PHE A 110 10.12 9.13 -16.73
CA PHE A 110 10.43 9.52 -15.36
C PHE A 110 11.73 8.83 -14.93
N ASP A 111 12.86 9.47 -15.19
CA ASP A 111 14.15 8.98 -14.72
C ASP A 111 14.19 9.04 -13.17
N PRO A 112 14.18 7.89 -12.46
CA PRO A 112 14.15 7.86 -11.00
C PRO A 112 15.42 8.40 -10.37
N SER A 113 16.52 8.48 -11.12
CA SER A 113 17.82 8.97 -10.63
C SER A 113 17.87 10.49 -10.44
N VAL A 114 16.90 11.22 -11.00
CA VAL A 114 16.84 12.68 -10.97
C VAL A 114 15.92 13.21 -9.86
N VAL A 115 15.20 12.32 -9.18
CA VAL A 115 14.21 12.66 -8.14
C VAL A 115 14.75 12.21 -6.78
N SER A 116 15.74 12.95 -6.26
CA SER A 116 16.30 12.75 -4.91
C SER A 116 15.92 13.90 -3.98
#